data_AF-A0A970N0K9-F1
#
_entry.id   AF-A0A970N0K9-F1
#
_cell.length_a   1.000
_cell.length_b   1.000
_cell.length_c   1.000
_cell.angle_alpha   90.00
_cell.angle_beta   90.00
_cell.angle_gamma   90.00
#
_symmetry.space_group_name_H-M   'P 1'
#
loop_
_entity.id
_entity.type
_entity.pdbx_description
1 polymer ?
#
loop_
_entity_poly.entity_id
_entity_poly.type
_entity_poly.pdbx_seq_one_letter_code
_entity_poly.pdbx_strand_id
1 'polypeptide(L)'
;MRIIIVIVVLLALSAAGFAAKVTVDPNVPGASPAVEKPDDVDARLAEKITYIAKGKTISAILDDLTKSTGITFRAGYNGGDWQVRDRKMTISVTDVPISRLISSMARVMKFKWQRSGEPGEYSYRLYLDRKTLLDIEAQRAREEERAQAALAKKRAEGMEQYSKLADLTEEEQLNLKQSNPFLYMAARSGLGNSLGSFFKEVPSALDAIATGNPLELRGSQLSAVAQNSLIRAVRDMSRMEQQFIGRTRSVPEDIDPSKASIKFNDNMDHFGGFPMSSFLLGNMSISYGDSKVDIPFIDPQSGLAKTVGTVFNESQEQNRSIDSVIKDHISEFVDAMKSEAKAAVEGEALNEQPDDPALNEKIDIKGDINDLPAVQLALAESAKIGVVSDYFGSVMRMRMALPGDTTIKTVLDAITDSYFYNWTKHQGVLEFRDRNWFKKRAAQLPEAQLDVWRKELNSTGTLDLASLSQIAQLEPDQFMQNVTGDEILGKARSLSKVILSNRELLKFYGALSAEQRSALLSRSGLDFAMLSKEQYSQASKLIKSRVGADAVESAGSIVVTFAREANKGDTGIKYEIALTVDGSAIDSVWTFTTPVAPLPKATENQPNSKPAK
;
A
#
# COMPACT_ATOMS: atom_id res chain seq x y z
N MET A 1 11.41 34.15 -36.60
CA MET A 1 10.00 34.62 -36.64
C MET A 1 9.07 33.40 -36.73
N ARG A 2 8.88 32.67 -35.61
CA ARG A 2 7.89 31.57 -35.42
C ARG A 2 7.91 30.96 -33.99
N ILE A 3 8.28 31.76 -32.98
CA ILE A 3 8.32 31.34 -31.55
C ILE A 3 7.48 32.26 -30.63
N ILE A 4 6.80 33.28 -31.17
CA ILE A 4 6.10 34.30 -30.36
C ILE A 4 4.57 34.06 -30.25
N ILE A 5 3.99 33.09 -30.96
CA ILE A 5 2.53 32.93 -31.05
C ILE A 5 1.93 31.96 -29.99
N VAL A 6 2.75 31.17 -29.28
CA VAL A 6 2.25 30.21 -28.27
C VAL A 6 2.14 30.81 -26.86
N ILE A 7 2.83 31.93 -26.58
CA ILE A 7 2.80 32.58 -25.25
C ILE A 7 1.62 33.58 -25.11
N VAL A 8 1.01 34.01 -26.21
CA VAL A 8 -0.10 34.99 -26.18
C VAL A 8 -1.48 34.34 -25.97
N VAL A 9 -1.62 33.02 -26.17
CA VAL A 9 -2.89 32.30 -25.92
C VAL A 9 -3.02 31.81 -24.47
N LEU A 10 -1.91 31.70 -23.74
CA LEU A 10 -1.90 31.32 -22.31
C LEU A 10 -2.02 32.53 -21.34
N LEU A 11 -1.96 33.76 -21.85
CA LEU A 11 -2.09 35.00 -21.07
C LEU A 11 -3.44 35.74 -21.27
N ALA A 12 -4.34 35.21 -22.09
CA ALA A 12 -5.65 35.81 -22.40
C ALA A 12 -6.84 35.21 -21.60
N LEU A 13 -6.59 34.35 -20.60
CA LEU A 13 -7.64 33.77 -19.73
C LEU A 13 -7.67 34.36 -18.31
N SER A 14 -6.93 35.43 -18.06
CA SER A 14 -6.87 36.11 -16.77
C SER A 14 -7.27 37.59 -16.88
N ALA A 15 -8.55 37.88 -17.07
CA ALA A 15 -9.17 39.11 -16.58
C ALA A 15 -10.72 39.07 -16.65
N ALA A 16 -11.31 39.15 -15.46
CA ALA A 16 -12.60 39.75 -15.11
C ALA A 16 -13.92 39.10 -15.59
N GLY A 17 -14.50 38.31 -14.68
CA GLY A 17 -15.94 38.25 -14.47
C GLY A 17 -16.21 38.27 -12.96
N PHE A 18 -16.57 39.44 -12.42
CA PHE A 18 -16.98 39.62 -11.03
C PHE A 18 -18.22 38.76 -10.74
N ALA A 19 -18.04 37.62 -10.07
CA ALA A 19 -19.09 36.92 -9.36
C ALA A 19 -18.91 37.23 -7.87
N ALA A 20 -19.95 37.77 -7.25
CA ALA A 20 -20.00 38.05 -5.83
C ALA A 20 -19.54 36.80 -5.04
N LYS A 21 -18.53 36.99 -4.18
CA LYS A 21 -18.04 35.98 -3.25
C LYS A 21 -19.20 35.52 -2.34
N VAL A 22 -19.68 34.30 -2.57
CA VAL A 22 -20.26 33.48 -1.50
C VAL A 22 -19.12 32.59 -1.00
N THR A 23 -18.28 33.15 -0.11
CA THR A 23 -17.07 32.51 0.43
C THR A 23 -17.25 32.06 1.86
N VAL A 24 -18.35 31.38 2.17
CA VAL A 24 -18.42 30.60 3.40
C VAL A 24 -18.45 29.14 2.97
N ASP A 25 -17.31 28.47 3.11
CA ASP A 25 -17.23 27.02 3.04
C ASP A 25 -18.13 26.47 4.16
N PRO A 26 -19.20 25.72 3.85
CA PRO A 26 -20.13 25.20 4.86
C PRO A 26 -19.49 24.17 5.80
N ASN A 27 -18.22 23.80 5.59
CA ASN A 27 -17.47 22.88 6.44
C ASN A 27 -16.49 23.57 7.40
N VAL A 28 -16.47 24.91 7.48
CA VAL A 28 -15.65 25.59 8.50
C VAL A 28 -16.23 25.28 9.89
N PRO A 29 -15.40 24.90 10.88
CA PRO A 29 -15.86 24.74 12.27
C PRO A 29 -16.61 25.99 12.73
N GLY A 30 -17.90 25.85 13.07
CA GLY A 30 -18.76 26.96 13.49
C GLY A 30 -19.66 27.58 12.40
N ALA A 31 -19.65 27.07 11.16
CA ALA A 31 -20.65 27.46 10.17
C ALA A 31 -22.04 27.00 10.60
N SER A 32 -22.95 27.94 10.84
CA SER A 32 -24.37 27.61 11.07
C SER A 32 -24.92 26.91 9.83
N PRO A 33 -25.50 25.70 9.95
CA PRO A 33 -26.08 25.00 8.82
C PRO A 33 -27.11 25.90 8.14
N ALA A 34 -27.12 25.91 6.81
CA ALA A 34 -28.15 26.61 6.05
C ALA A 34 -29.51 26.16 6.58
N VAL A 35 -30.29 27.11 7.09
CA VAL A 35 -31.62 26.86 7.65
C VAL A 35 -32.51 26.40 6.51
N GLU A 36 -32.69 25.08 6.37
CA GLU A 36 -33.73 24.51 5.52
C GLU A 36 -35.07 25.05 6.01
N LYS A 37 -35.92 25.50 5.06
CA LYS A 37 -37.25 26.03 5.38
C LYS A 37 -38.05 24.95 6.16
N PRO A 38 -38.62 25.28 7.34
CA PRO A 38 -39.23 24.29 8.24
C PRO A 38 -40.42 23.49 7.69
N ASP A 39 -41.07 23.94 6.61
CA ASP A 39 -42.40 23.45 6.22
C ASP A 39 -42.42 22.26 5.23
N ASP A 40 -41.26 21.69 4.87
CA ASP A 40 -41.19 20.59 3.90
C ASP A 40 -40.27 19.45 4.37
N VAL A 41 -40.32 19.14 5.67
CA VAL A 41 -39.60 18.00 6.23
C VAL A 41 -40.46 16.75 6.06
N ASP A 42 -40.02 15.83 5.22
CA ASP A 42 -40.64 14.51 5.04
C ASP A 42 -40.66 13.77 6.39
N ALA A 43 -41.83 13.66 7.01
CA ALA A 43 -42.00 13.10 8.35
C ALA A 43 -41.48 11.65 8.46
N ARG A 44 -41.44 10.90 7.35
CA ARG A 44 -40.90 9.54 7.33
C ARG A 44 -39.41 9.50 7.68
N LEU A 45 -38.65 10.57 7.38
CA LEU A 45 -37.24 10.66 7.75
C LEU A 45 -37.00 10.92 9.24
N ALA A 46 -38.04 11.25 10.01
CA ALA A 46 -37.98 11.36 11.46
C ALA A 46 -38.19 10.02 12.16
N GLU A 47 -38.68 8.99 11.43
CA GLU A 47 -38.77 7.63 11.94
C GLU A 47 -37.38 7.15 12.37
N LYS A 48 -37.33 6.48 13.51
CA LYS A 48 -36.10 6.01 14.12
C LYS A 48 -35.83 4.58 13.70
N ILE A 49 -34.57 4.28 13.40
CA ILE A 49 -34.14 2.97 12.94
C ILE A 49 -33.03 2.42 13.82
N THR A 50 -33.01 1.09 13.93
CA THR A 50 -31.88 0.30 14.40
C THR A 50 -31.29 -0.44 13.21
N TYR A 51 -30.02 -0.21 12.89
CA TYR A 51 -29.37 -0.76 11.70
C TYR A 51 -27.90 -1.08 11.96
N ILE A 52 -27.47 -2.25 11.48
CA ILE A 52 -26.09 -2.72 11.60
C ILE A 52 -25.59 -3.15 10.22
N ALA A 53 -24.42 -2.67 9.83
CA ALA A 53 -23.71 -3.08 8.63
C ALA A 53 -22.20 -3.13 8.90
N LYS A 54 -21.51 -4.17 8.45
CA LYS A 54 -20.04 -4.29 8.51
C LYS A 54 -19.47 -4.36 7.10
N GLY A 55 -18.70 -3.33 6.70
CA GLY A 55 -18.06 -3.28 5.39
C GLY A 55 -19.01 -3.44 4.19
N LYS A 56 -20.27 -3.02 4.33
CA LYS A 56 -21.29 -3.21 3.28
C LYS A 56 -21.23 -2.06 2.28
N THR A 57 -21.48 -2.34 1.00
CA THR A 57 -21.53 -1.29 -0.04
C THR A 57 -22.69 -0.33 0.21
N ILE A 58 -22.52 0.94 -0.13
CA ILE A 58 -23.56 1.97 0.06
C ILE A 58 -24.83 1.61 -0.71
N SER A 59 -24.72 1.11 -1.93
CA SER A 59 -25.88 0.62 -2.68
C SER A 59 -26.67 -0.44 -1.90
N ALA A 60 -25.99 -1.44 -1.33
CA ALA A 60 -26.66 -2.48 -0.58
C ALA A 60 -27.17 -2.02 0.80
N ILE A 61 -26.58 -0.98 1.41
CA ILE A 61 -27.11 -0.32 2.61
C ILE A 61 -28.41 0.40 2.28
N LEU A 62 -28.43 1.22 1.22
CA LEU A 62 -29.61 1.97 0.81
C LEU A 62 -30.76 1.05 0.35
N ASP A 63 -30.45 -0.09 -0.27
CA ASP A 63 -31.44 -1.10 -0.62
C ASP A 63 -32.08 -1.72 0.64
N ASP A 64 -31.31 -2.00 1.69
CA ASP A 64 -31.87 -2.47 2.97
C ASP A 64 -32.78 -1.43 3.60
N LEU A 65 -32.32 -0.17 3.67
CA LEU A 65 -33.11 0.93 4.22
C LEU A 65 -34.41 1.15 3.44
N THR A 66 -34.35 1.00 2.12
CA THR A 66 -35.55 1.07 1.26
C THR A 66 -36.54 -0.04 1.61
N LYS A 67 -36.05 -1.27 1.78
CA LYS A 67 -36.90 -2.42 2.14
C LYS A 67 -37.51 -2.29 3.53
N SER A 68 -36.76 -1.77 4.51
CA SER A 68 -37.22 -1.70 5.90
C SER A 68 -38.13 -0.50 6.19
N THR A 69 -38.00 0.60 5.45
CA THR A 69 -38.73 1.85 5.72
C THR A 69 -39.79 2.18 4.66
N GLY A 70 -39.73 1.55 3.49
CA GLY A 70 -40.55 1.91 2.32
C GLY A 70 -40.13 3.23 1.63
N ILE A 71 -39.14 3.95 2.16
CA ILE A 71 -38.62 5.18 1.55
C ILE A 71 -37.64 4.80 0.43
N THR A 72 -37.81 5.37 -0.76
CA THR A 72 -36.92 5.04 -1.89
C THR A 72 -35.56 5.71 -1.74
N PHE A 73 -34.51 4.93 -1.47
CA PHE A 73 -33.13 5.38 -1.48
C PHE A 73 -32.37 4.91 -2.74
N ARG A 74 -31.41 5.73 -3.21
CA ARG A 74 -30.57 5.47 -4.39
C ARG A 74 -29.13 5.92 -4.15
N ALA A 75 -28.17 5.22 -4.75
CA ALA A 75 -26.75 5.55 -4.70
C ALA A 75 -26.22 5.91 -6.10
N GLY A 76 -25.52 7.03 -6.21
CA GLY A 76 -24.92 7.55 -7.44
C GLY A 76 -25.95 8.12 -8.43
N TYR A 77 -25.50 8.56 -9.60
CA TYR A 77 -26.39 9.07 -10.66
C TYR A 77 -27.09 7.97 -11.46
N ASN A 78 -26.41 6.84 -11.66
CA ASN A 78 -26.92 5.71 -12.44
C ASN A 78 -26.20 4.41 -12.03
N GLY A 79 -26.52 3.31 -12.72
CA GLY A 79 -25.89 2.01 -12.47
C GLY A 79 -24.38 1.95 -12.74
N GLY A 80 -23.81 2.88 -13.51
CA GLY A 80 -22.37 2.96 -13.76
C GLY A 80 -21.58 3.72 -12.69
N ASP A 81 -22.24 4.39 -11.75
CA ASP A 81 -21.59 5.24 -10.74
C ASP A 81 -21.04 4.43 -9.55
N TRP A 82 -20.09 3.54 -9.84
CA TRP A 82 -19.45 2.67 -8.86
C TRP A 82 -18.71 3.47 -7.78
N GLN A 83 -18.21 4.68 -8.10
CA GLN A 83 -17.51 5.55 -7.16
C GLN A 83 -18.36 6.01 -5.98
N VAL A 84 -19.69 5.95 -6.10
CA VAL A 84 -20.63 6.14 -4.99
C VAL A 84 -21.17 4.79 -4.50
N ARG A 85 -21.63 3.95 -5.43
CA ARG A 85 -22.38 2.73 -5.14
C ARG A 85 -21.58 1.65 -4.40
N ASP A 86 -20.30 1.51 -4.76
CA ASP A 86 -19.46 0.38 -4.34
C ASP A 86 -18.61 0.71 -3.11
N ARG A 87 -18.61 1.98 -2.67
CA ARG A 87 -17.93 2.36 -1.43
C ARG A 87 -18.55 1.61 -0.26
N LYS A 88 -17.70 1.18 0.67
CA LYS A 88 -18.09 0.36 1.81
C LYS A 88 -18.16 1.20 3.08
N MET A 89 -19.06 0.84 3.97
CA MET A 89 -19.23 1.48 5.28
C MET A 89 -19.44 0.46 6.40
N THR A 90 -19.09 0.86 7.62
CA THR A 90 -19.50 0.21 8.85
C THR A 90 -20.49 1.11 9.59
N ILE A 91 -21.66 0.58 9.94
CA ILE A 91 -22.74 1.31 10.61
C ILE A 91 -23.22 0.46 11.79
N SER A 92 -23.41 1.08 12.95
CA SER A 92 -24.15 0.52 14.07
C SER A 92 -24.92 1.64 14.75
N VAL A 93 -26.22 1.68 14.54
CA VAL A 93 -27.09 2.70 15.13
C VAL A 93 -28.31 2.04 15.76
N THR A 94 -28.78 2.60 16.86
CA THR A 94 -29.98 2.15 17.57
C THR A 94 -30.85 3.36 17.85
N ASP A 95 -32.12 3.30 17.47
CA ASP A 95 -33.10 4.37 17.70
C ASP A 95 -32.66 5.74 17.12
N VAL A 96 -32.02 5.75 15.96
CA VAL A 96 -31.52 6.97 15.29
C VAL A 96 -32.48 7.40 14.18
N PRO A 97 -32.90 8.68 14.08
CA PRO A 97 -33.69 9.15 12.96
C PRO A 97 -33.03 8.88 11.59
N ILE A 98 -33.79 8.41 10.61
CA ILE A 98 -33.27 8.07 9.28
C ILE A 98 -32.54 9.27 8.63
N SER A 99 -33.10 10.48 8.72
CA SER A 99 -32.46 11.73 8.27
C SER A 99 -31.05 11.91 8.84
N ARG A 100 -30.87 11.62 10.13
CA ARG A 100 -29.59 11.72 10.81
C ARG A 100 -28.60 10.68 10.29
N LEU A 101 -29.04 9.44 10.14
CA LEU A 101 -28.21 8.37 9.58
C LEU A 101 -27.72 8.71 8.17
N ILE A 102 -28.62 9.09 7.26
CA ILE A 102 -28.26 9.45 5.87
C ILE A 102 -27.31 10.65 5.84
N SER A 103 -27.54 11.65 6.69
CA SER A 103 -26.66 12.82 6.80
C SER A 103 -25.26 12.45 7.34
N SER A 104 -25.18 11.54 8.31
CA SER A 104 -23.90 11.01 8.81
C SER A 104 -23.16 10.23 7.74
N MET A 105 -23.87 9.39 6.97
CA MET A 105 -23.28 8.70 5.82
C MET A 105 -22.73 9.70 4.80
N ALA A 106 -23.49 10.75 4.47
CA ALA A 106 -23.06 11.79 3.55
C ALA A 106 -21.78 12.52 4.04
N ARG A 107 -21.71 12.93 5.31
CA ARG A 107 -20.53 13.61 5.88
C ARG A 107 -19.28 12.74 5.90
N VAL A 108 -19.41 11.49 6.38
CA VAL A 108 -18.30 10.53 6.41
C VAL A 108 -17.80 10.27 4.98
N MET A 109 -18.72 10.09 4.04
CA MET A 109 -18.39 9.81 2.64
C MET A 109 -18.05 11.05 1.81
N LYS A 110 -18.13 12.27 2.36
CA LYS A 110 -18.05 13.53 1.58
C LYS A 110 -19.00 13.51 0.37
N PHE A 111 -20.17 12.91 0.55
CA PHE A 111 -21.24 12.89 -0.44
C PHE A 111 -22.25 13.99 -0.14
N LYS A 112 -23.09 14.23 -1.12
CA LYS A 112 -24.32 14.99 -0.96
C LYS A 112 -25.49 14.04 -1.04
N TRP A 113 -26.62 14.47 -0.52
CA TRP A 113 -27.87 13.80 -0.80
C TRP A 113 -28.92 14.80 -1.28
N GLN A 114 -29.78 14.34 -2.18
CA GLN A 114 -30.82 15.13 -2.82
C GLN A 114 -32.14 14.39 -2.72
N ARG A 115 -33.20 15.15 -2.50
CA ARG A 115 -34.59 14.71 -2.58
C ARG A 115 -35.15 14.98 -3.98
N SER A 116 -35.95 14.04 -4.49
CA SER A 116 -36.70 14.18 -5.75
C SER A 116 -38.08 13.51 -5.65
N GLY A 117 -39.03 13.91 -6.50
CA GLY A 117 -40.41 13.41 -6.49
C GLY A 117 -41.38 14.37 -5.82
N GLU A 118 -42.63 13.94 -5.69
CA GLU A 118 -43.73 14.71 -5.11
C GLU A 118 -43.92 14.41 -3.60
N PRO A 119 -44.59 15.29 -2.84
CA PRO A 119 -44.93 15.05 -1.44
C PRO A 119 -45.60 13.67 -1.24
N GLY A 120 -45.06 12.87 -0.32
CA GLY A 120 -45.51 11.49 -0.05
C GLY A 120 -44.82 10.41 -0.88
N GLU A 121 -44.26 10.76 -2.03
CA GLU A 121 -43.54 9.85 -2.95
C GLU A 121 -42.06 10.24 -3.11
N TYR A 122 -41.52 11.01 -2.17
CA TYR A 122 -40.13 11.42 -2.23
C TYR A 122 -39.16 10.23 -2.29
N SER A 123 -38.14 10.42 -3.13
CA SER A 123 -36.97 9.56 -3.28
C SER A 123 -35.72 10.34 -2.89
N TYR A 124 -34.75 9.66 -2.29
CA TYR A 124 -33.51 10.25 -1.80
C TYR A 124 -32.31 9.59 -2.46
N ARG A 125 -31.35 10.40 -2.86
CA ARG A 125 -30.17 9.94 -3.58
C ARG A 125 -28.90 10.44 -2.91
N LEU A 126 -28.00 9.53 -2.52
CA LEU A 126 -26.61 9.87 -2.22
C LEU A 126 -25.81 9.97 -3.52
N TYR A 127 -25.04 11.04 -3.70
CA TYR A 127 -24.23 11.25 -4.90
C TYR A 127 -22.95 12.04 -4.58
N LEU A 128 -21.95 11.92 -5.46
CA LEU A 128 -20.74 12.73 -5.43
C LEU A 128 -20.82 13.76 -6.56
N ASP A 129 -20.79 15.04 -6.23
CA ASP A 129 -20.78 16.07 -7.27
C ASP A 129 -19.38 16.23 -7.89
N ARG A 130 -19.36 16.77 -9.12
CA ARG A 130 -18.12 16.95 -9.88
C ARG A 130 -17.13 17.88 -9.18
N LYS A 131 -17.61 18.90 -8.46
CA LYS A 131 -16.74 19.85 -7.76
C LYS A 131 -15.98 19.14 -6.65
N THR A 132 -16.68 18.34 -5.84
CA THR A 132 -16.12 17.58 -4.74
C THR A 132 -15.13 16.54 -5.26
N LEU A 133 -15.42 15.90 -6.39
CA LEU A 133 -14.46 15.01 -7.06
C LEU A 133 -13.17 15.74 -7.45
N LEU A 134 -13.27 16.92 -8.06
CA LEU A 134 -12.09 17.73 -8.42
C LEU A 134 -11.32 18.22 -7.18
N ASP A 135 -12.02 18.59 -6.11
CA ASP A 135 -11.41 19.01 -4.85
C ASP A 135 -10.62 17.84 -4.21
N ILE A 136 -11.15 16.61 -4.29
CA ILE A 136 -10.47 15.38 -3.86
C ILE A 136 -9.20 15.14 -4.65
N GLU A 137 -9.27 15.26 -5.98
CA GLU A 137 -8.11 15.09 -6.87
C GLU A 137 -7.03 16.14 -6.59
N ALA A 138 -7.43 17.40 -6.37
CA ALA A 138 -6.51 18.49 -6.02
C ALA A 138 -5.89 18.32 -4.63
N GLN A 139 -6.67 17.82 -3.64
CA GLN A 139 -6.12 17.46 -2.34
C GLN A 139 -5.10 16.33 -2.46
N ARG A 140 -5.40 15.29 -3.23
CA ARG A 140 -4.47 14.18 -3.48
C ARG A 140 -3.15 14.68 -4.07
N ALA A 141 -3.20 15.49 -5.12
CA ALA A 141 -2.01 16.01 -5.78
C ALA A 141 -1.13 16.83 -4.82
N ARG A 142 -1.73 17.70 -3.99
CA ARG A 142 -0.98 18.50 -3.00
C ARG A 142 -0.32 17.66 -1.92
N GLU A 143 -1.02 16.63 -1.45
CA GLU A 143 -0.47 15.71 -0.43
C GLU A 143 0.63 14.82 -1.02
N GLU A 144 0.51 14.40 -2.27
CA GLU A 144 1.55 13.64 -2.99
C GLU A 144 2.80 14.49 -3.22
N GLU A 145 2.65 15.75 -3.66
CA GLU A 145 3.77 16.69 -3.80
C GLU A 145 4.47 16.94 -2.46
N ARG A 146 3.70 17.17 -1.38
CA ARG A 146 4.26 17.35 -0.03
C ARG A 146 5.00 16.10 0.45
N ALA A 147 4.43 14.92 0.23
CA ALA A 147 5.03 13.64 0.57
C ALA A 147 6.36 13.42 -0.17
N GLN A 148 6.38 13.65 -1.48
CA GLN A 148 7.58 13.54 -2.29
C GLN A 148 8.66 14.54 -1.84
N ALA A 149 8.29 15.79 -1.54
CA ALA A 149 9.21 16.79 -1.04
C ALA A 149 9.78 16.41 0.35
N ALA A 150 8.94 15.91 1.26
CA ALA A 150 9.37 15.45 2.57
C ALA A 150 10.31 14.23 2.47
N LEU A 151 9.99 13.28 1.59
CA LEU A 151 10.83 12.11 1.33
C LEU A 151 12.17 12.51 0.69
N ALA A 152 12.17 13.42 -0.28
CA ALA A 152 13.40 13.94 -0.90
C ALA A 152 14.30 14.63 0.13
N LYS A 153 13.71 15.44 1.02
CA LYS A 153 14.43 16.05 2.14
C LYS A 153 15.04 14.99 3.07
N LYS A 154 14.24 13.99 3.47
CA LYS A 154 14.68 12.87 4.33
C LYS A 154 15.84 12.09 3.69
N ARG A 155 15.76 11.83 2.38
CA ARG A 155 16.83 11.20 1.60
C ARG A 155 18.11 12.03 1.59
N ALA A 156 18.02 13.32 1.32
CA ALA A 156 19.18 14.21 1.33
C ALA A 156 19.88 14.22 2.70
N GLU A 157 19.12 14.42 3.79
CA GLU A 157 19.64 14.47 5.17
C GLU A 157 20.23 13.12 5.62
N GLY A 158 19.59 12.00 5.25
CA GLY A 158 20.08 10.67 5.58
C GLY A 158 21.35 10.31 4.80
N MET A 159 21.40 10.63 3.50
CA MET A 159 22.57 10.38 2.67
C MET A 159 23.77 11.26 3.05
N GLU A 160 23.53 12.48 3.52
CA GLU A 160 24.58 13.31 4.12
C GLU A 160 25.23 12.60 5.31
N GLN A 161 24.44 11.98 6.20
CA GLN A 161 24.97 11.23 7.34
C GLN A 161 25.78 10.00 6.92
N TYR A 162 25.32 9.25 5.92
CA TYR A 162 26.07 8.12 5.37
C TYR A 162 27.42 8.55 4.78
N SER A 163 27.46 9.70 4.07
CA SER A 163 28.69 10.18 3.44
C SER A 163 29.80 10.49 4.45
N LYS A 164 29.44 10.91 5.66
CA LYS A 164 30.38 11.26 6.75
C LYS A 164 30.98 10.05 7.45
N LEU A 165 30.38 8.86 7.32
CA LEU A 165 30.83 7.67 8.06
C LEU A 165 32.28 7.27 7.76
N ALA A 166 32.73 7.48 6.52
CA ALA A 166 34.07 7.12 6.07
C ALA A 166 35.19 7.94 6.74
N ASP A 167 34.85 9.12 7.25
CA ASP A 167 35.81 10.09 7.80
C ASP A 167 35.77 10.13 9.34
N LEU A 168 34.95 9.29 10.00
CA LEU A 168 34.82 9.28 11.45
C LEU A 168 36.03 8.66 12.14
N THR A 169 36.57 9.39 13.12
CA THR A 169 37.55 8.88 14.09
C THR A 169 36.93 7.79 14.98
N GLU A 170 37.78 6.97 15.63
CA GLU A 170 37.30 5.94 16.57
C GLU A 170 36.46 6.55 17.71
N GLU A 171 36.84 7.73 18.21
CA GLU A 171 36.10 8.44 19.25
C GLU A 171 34.70 8.87 18.77
N GLU A 172 34.61 9.43 17.56
CA GLU A 172 33.32 9.81 16.96
C GLU A 172 32.43 8.60 16.70
N GLN A 173 33.02 7.47 16.26
CA GLN A 173 32.29 6.22 16.12
C GLN A 173 31.74 5.76 17.48
N LEU A 174 32.54 5.80 18.56
CA LEU A 174 32.06 5.45 19.89
C LEU A 174 30.95 6.38 20.38
N ASN A 175 30.99 7.67 20.03
CA ASN A 175 29.92 8.62 20.33
C ASN A 175 28.62 8.29 19.56
N LEU A 176 28.72 7.73 18.35
CA LEU A 176 27.54 7.24 17.62
C LEU A 176 26.84 6.10 18.34
N LYS A 177 27.55 5.28 19.12
CA LYS A 177 26.92 4.17 19.85
C LYS A 177 25.75 4.64 20.73
N GLN A 178 25.88 5.82 21.33
CA GLN A 178 24.85 6.41 22.19
C GLN A 178 23.86 7.29 21.42
N SER A 179 24.36 8.10 20.49
CA SER A 179 23.55 9.11 19.78
C SER A 179 22.78 8.55 18.58
N ASN A 180 23.37 7.59 17.87
CA ASN A 180 22.79 6.92 16.71
C ASN A 180 23.36 5.49 16.54
N PRO A 181 22.84 4.50 17.28
CA PRO A 181 23.37 3.14 17.28
C PRO A 181 23.31 2.46 15.90
N PHE A 182 22.45 2.94 15.00
CA PHE A 182 22.39 2.46 13.62
C PHE A 182 23.59 2.91 12.79
N LEU A 183 23.94 4.20 12.86
CA LEU A 183 25.15 4.70 12.20
C LEU A 183 26.42 4.09 12.81
N TYR A 184 26.42 3.83 14.12
CA TYR A 184 27.52 3.10 14.77
C TYR A 184 27.67 1.68 14.19
N MET A 185 26.57 0.94 14.07
CA MET A 185 26.55 -0.38 13.42
C MET A 185 27.09 -0.30 11.99
N ALA A 186 26.62 0.67 11.20
CA ALA A 186 27.06 0.86 9.81
C ALA A 186 28.57 1.17 9.72
N ALA A 187 29.10 2.03 10.60
CA ALA A 187 30.52 2.35 10.66
C ALA A 187 31.36 1.12 11.08
N ARG A 188 30.98 0.46 12.18
CA ARG A 188 31.73 -0.66 12.77
C ARG A 188 31.75 -1.92 11.90
N SER A 189 30.70 -2.14 11.10
CA SER A 189 30.65 -3.25 10.15
C SER A 189 31.60 -3.08 8.95
N GLY A 190 32.19 -1.89 8.77
CA GLY A 190 32.97 -1.52 7.58
C GLY A 190 32.11 -1.00 6.43
N LEU A 191 30.80 -1.26 6.45
CA LEU A 191 29.87 -0.88 5.39
C LEU A 191 29.84 0.64 5.18
N GLY A 192 29.86 1.44 6.25
CA GLY A 192 29.88 2.89 6.18
C GLY A 192 31.11 3.43 5.44
N ASN A 193 32.28 2.88 5.71
CA ASN A 193 33.53 3.27 5.03
C ASN A 193 33.52 2.89 3.56
N SER A 194 33.04 1.68 3.26
CA SER A 194 32.93 1.14 1.90
C SER A 194 31.95 1.96 1.05
N LEU A 195 30.76 2.27 1.59
CA LEU A 195 29.75 3.09 0.90
C LEU A 195 30.17 4.55 0.79
N GLY A 196 30.71 5.17 1.85
CA GLY A 196 31.20 6.55 1.79
C GLY A 196 32.31 6.74 0.76
N SER A 197 33.27 5.81 0.70
CA SER A 197 34.31 5.80 -0.33
C SER A 197 33.73 5.66 -1.74
N PHE A 198 32.73 4.78 -1.91
CA PHE A 198 32.06 4.61 -3.20
C PHE A 198 31.33 5.89 -3.64
N PHE A 199 30.56 6.53 -2.76
CA PHE A 199 29.82 7.75 -3.11
C PHE A 199 30.71 8.95 -3.40
N LYS A 200 31.88 9.04 -2.75
CA LYS A 200 32.89 10.06 -3.05
C LYS A 200 33.41 9.95 -4.48
N GLU A 201 33.61 8.73 -4.96
CA GLU A 201 34.07 8.43 -6.32
C GLU A 201 32.93 8.48 -7.36
N VAL A 202 31.69 8.26 -6.93
CA VAL A 202 30.50 8.22 -7.79
C VAL A 202 29.41 9.17 -7.28
N PRO A 203 29.59 10.51 -7.39
CA PRO A 203 28.63 11.48 -6.86
C PRO A 203 27.22 11.33 -7.44
N SER A 204 27.09 10.87 -8.69
CA SER A 204 25.78 10.62 -9.31
C SER A 204 24.99 9.51 -8.61
N ALA A 205 25.64 8.55 -7.96
CA ALA A 205 24.95 7.52 -7.19
C ALA A 205 24.37 8.07 -5.89
N LEU A 206 25.10 8.98 -5.23
CA LEU A 206 24.61 9.70 -4.05
C LEU A 206 23.40 10.57 -4.43
N ASP A 207 23.50 11.31 -5.54
CA ASP A 207 22.42 12.14 -6.08
C ASP A 207 21.19 11.30 -6.46
N ALA A 208 21.40 10.13 -7.06
CA ALA A 208 20.31 9.20 -7.38
C ALA A 208 19.52 8.80 -6.13
N ILE A 209 20.20 8.38 -5.05
CA ILE A 209 19.52 8.03 -3.79
C ILE A 209 18.86 9.26 -3.15
N ALA A 210 19.55 10.40 -3.11
CA ALA A 210 19.05 11.64 -2.53
C ALA A 210 17.76 12.13 -3.23
N THR A 211 17.71 12.03 -4.56
CA THR A 211 16.56 12.45 -5.37
C THR A 211 15.50 11.35 -5.52
N GLY A 212 15.84 10.09 -5.26
CA GLY A 212 14.99 8.94 -5.54
C GLY A 212 14.94 8.53 -7.01
N ASN A 213 15.73 9.16 -7.87
CA ASN A 213 15.77 8.82 -9.28
C ASN A 213 16.47 7.46 -9.49
N PRO A 214 16.01 6.65 -10.45
CA PRO A 214 16.71 5.42 -10.80
C PRO A 214 18.03 5.77 -11.50
N LEU A 215 19.09 5.02 -11.18
CA LEU A 215 20.38 5.11 -11.86
C LEU A 215 20.92 3.70 -12.08
N GLU A 216 21.44 3.43 -13.27
CA GLU A 216 22.13 2.19 -13.61
C GLU A 216 23.56 2.49 -14.02
N LEU A 217 24.51 1.77 -13.42
CA LEU A 217 25.94 1.87 -13.69
C LEU A 217 26.48 0.48 -14.01
N ARG A 218 27.44 0.41 -14.92
CA ARG A 218 28.27 -0.78 -15.13
C ARG A 218 29.57 -0.62 -14.36
N GLY A 219 30.05 -1.70 -13.77
CA GLY A 219 31.30 -1.72 -13.04
C GLY A 219 32.49 -1.29 -13.89
N SER A 220 32.48 -1.60 -15.19
CA SER A 220 33.48 -1.14 -16.16
C SER A 220 33.53 0.38 -16.36
N GLN A 221 32.48 1.11 -15.97
CA GLN A 221 32.43 2.57 -16.00
C GLN A 221 32.99 3.21 -14.72
N LEU A 222 33.25 2.41 -13.68
CA LEU A 222 33.73 2.89 -12.39
C LEU A 222 35.25 3.02 -12.35
N SER A 223 35.76 3.97 -11.55
CA SER A 223 37.18 4.05 -11.22
C SER A 223 37.61 2.79 -10.45
N ALA A 224 38.91 2.46 -10.47
CA ALA A 224 39.43 1.32 -9.69
C ALA A 224 39.13 1.47 -8.18
N VAL A 225 39.12 2.70 -7.67
CA VAL A 225 38.78 3.00 -6.27
C VAL A 225 37.30 2.71 -5.99
N ALA A 226 36.40 3.12 -6.89
CA ALA A 226 34.97 2.82 -6.79
C ALA A 226 34.70 1.31 -6.88
N GLN A 227 35.34 0.61 -7.82
CA GLN A 227 35.24 -0.85 -7.96
C GLN A 227 35.67 -1.59 -6.68
N ASN A 228 36.82 -1.22 -6.11
CA ASN A 228 37.30 -1.80 -4.85
C ASN A 228 36.36 -1.51 -3.67
N SER A 229 35.79 -0.30 -3.63
CA SER A 229 34.82 0.09 -2.60
C SER A 229 33.50 -0.68 -2.73
N LEU A 230 33.05 -0.93 -3.96
CA LEU A 230 31.89 -1.76 -4.26
C LEU A 230 32.07 -3.20 -3.77
N ILE A 231 33.20 -3.84 -4.06
CA ILE A 231 33.50 -5.21 -3.59
C ILE A 231 33.53 -5.27 -2.06
N ARG A 232 34.15 -4.27 -1.41
CA ARG A 232 34.16 -4.19 0.06
C ARG A 232 32.74 -4.06 0.61
N ALA A 233 31.91 -3.19 0.03
CA ALA A 233 30.50 -3.05 0.44
C ALA A 233 29.71 -4.36 0.30
N VAL A 234 29.92 -5.12 -0.78
CA VAL A 234 29.30 -6.46 -0.97
C VAL A 234 29.71 -7.43 0.14
N ARG A 235 31.01 -7.48 0.48
CA ARG A 235 31.54 -8.35 1.53
C ARG A 235 31.07 -7.92 2.92
N ASP A 236 31.07 -6.63 3.21
CA ASP A 236 30.63 -6.07 4.49
C ASP A 236 29.12 -6.31 4.70
N MET A 237 28.31 -6.11 3.65
CA MET A 237 26.88 -6.43 3.67
C MET A 237 26.64 -7.92 3.91
N SER A 238 27.36 -8.81 3.20
CA SER A 238 27.21 -10.25 3.41
C SER A 238 27.60 -10.69 4.82
N ARG A 239 28.63 -10.07 5.42
CA ARG A 239 29.01 -10.32 6.82
C ARG A 239 27.92 -9.85 7.77
N MET A 240 27.38 -8.66 7.53
CA MET A 240 26.27 -8.13 8.30
C MET A 240 25.02 -9.03 8.19
N GLU A 241 24.65 -9.49 6.99
CA GLU A 241 23.56 -10.47 6.79
C GLU A 241 23.82 -11.78 7.55
N GLN A 242 25.04 -12.31 7.50
CA GLN A 242 25.41 -13.52 8.23
C GLN A 242 25.22 -13.33 9.75
N GLN A 243 25.57 -12.16 10.28
CA GLN A 243 25.36 -11.83 11.68
C GLN A 243 23.87 -11.63 12.01
N PHE A 244 23.11 -10.98 11.12
CA PHE A 244 21.70 -10.64 11.34
C PHE A 244 20.75 -11.82 11.27
N ILE A 245 20.85 -12.61 10.21
CA ILE A 245 19.87 -13.66 9.88
C ILE A 245 20.47 -15.06 9.88
N GLY A 246 21.75 -15.20 10.28
CA GLY A 246 22.46 -16.48 10.30
C GLY A 246 22.65 -17.09 8.90
N ARG A 247 22.39 -16.33 7.82
CA ARG A 247 22.52 -16.81 6.45
C ARG A 247 23.90 -16.43 5.92
N THR A 248 24.72 -17.43 5.65
CA THR A 248 25.95 -17.23 4.90
C THR A 248 25.62 -17.17 3.41
N ARG A 249 25.67 -15.99 2.80
CA ARG A 249 25.81 -15.91 1.34
C ARG A 249 27.26 -16.17 0.99
N SER A 250 27.52 -17.11 0.08
CA SER A 250 28.85 -17.28 -0.49
C SER A 250 29.13 -16.10 -1.41
N VAL A 251 29.89 -15.12 -0.93
CA VAL A 251 30.46 -14.08 -1.78
C VAL A 251 31.73 -14.68 -2.41
N PRO A 252 31.82 -14.83 -3.75
CA PRO A 252 33.02 -15.32 -4.39
C PRO A 252 34.24 -14.49 -4.00
N GLU A 253 35.39 -15.13 -3.83
CA GLU A 253 36.63 -14.41 -3.50
C GLU A 253 37.10 -13.53 -4.67
N ASP A 254 36.79 -13.96 -5.89
CA ASP A 254 37.23 -13.44 -7.18
C ASP A 254 36.15 -12.64 -7.93
N ILE A 255 35.34 -11.86 -7.22
CA ILE A 255 34.39 -10.94 -7.86
C ILE A 255 35.15 -10.01 -8.81
N ASP A 256 34.88 -10.14 -10.11
CA ASP A 256 35.31 -9.18 -11.13
C ASP A 256 34.37 -7.97 -11.10
N PRO A 257 34.79 -6.84 -10.51
CA PRO A 257 33.91 -5.69 -10.34
C PRO A 257 33.58 -5.04 -11.67
N SER A 258 34.39 -5.25 -12.73
CA SER A 258 34.14 -4.65 -14.04
C SER A 258 32.88 -5.21 -14.72
N LYS A 259 32.47 -6.43 -14.32
CA LYS A 259 31.26 -7.12 -14.81
C LYS A 259 30.04 -6.86 -13.94
N ALA A 260 30.16 -6.06 -12.87
CA ALA A 260 29.04 -5.77 -12.00
C ALA A 260 28.01 -4.86 -12.71
N SER A 261 26.73 -5.11 -12.48
CA SER A 261 25.64 -4.18 -12.77
C SER A 261 25.16 -3.59 -11.44
N ILE A 262 25.22 -2.26 -11.31
CA ILE A 262 24.77 -1.54 -10.12
C ILE A 262 23.52 -0.75 -10.47
N LYS A 263 22.45 -0.92 -9.69
CA LYS A 263 21.21 -0.17 -9.85
C LYS A 263 20.81 0.52 -8.55
N PHE A 264 20.43 1.78 -8.64
CA PHE A 264 19.96 2.58 -7.51
C PHE A 264 18.48 2.86 -7.66
N ASN A 265 17.76 2.81 -6.53
CA ASN A 265 16.30 2.99 -6.46
C ASN A 265 15.51 2.11 -7.43
N ASP A 266 16.11 0.99 -7.84
CA ASP A 266 15.44 0.03 -8.70
C ASP A 266 14.39 -0.71 -7.90
N ASN A 267 13.21 -0.86 -8.49
CA ASN A 267 12.11 -1.62 -7.89
C ASN A 267 11.63 -1.10 -6.52
N MET A 268 11.85 0.19 -6.18
CA MET A 268 11.35 0.78 -4.93
C MET A 268 9.82 0.66 -4.78
N ASP A 269 9.09 0.59 -5.90
CA ASP A 269 7.64 0.34 -5.94
C ASP A 269 7.22 -0.96 -5.24
N HIS A 270 8.12 -1.95 -5.13
CA HIS A 270 7.83 -3.20 -4.42
C HIS A 270 7.68 -2.99 -2.91
N PHE A 271 8.29 -1.94 -2.37
CA PHE A 271 8.10 -1.51 -0.99
C PHE A 271 6.91 -0.56 -0.84
N GLY A 272 6.42 0.02 -1.96
CA GLY A 272 5.27 0.93 -1.97
C GLY A 272 4.05 0.31 -1.28
N GLY A 273 3.49 1.04 -0.31
CA GLY A 273 2.31 0.62 0.45
C GLY A 273 2.60 -0.25 1.68
N PHE A 274 3.84 -0.66 1.92
CA PHE A 274 4.22 -1.22 3.23
C PHE A 274 4.55 -0.08 4.21
N PRO A 275 4.09 -0.11 5.47
CA PRO A 275 4.46 0.89 6.47
C PRO A 275 5.97 1.04 6.65
N MET A 276 6.73 -0.01 6.33
CA MET A 276 8.19 -0.03 6.42
C MET A 276 8.87 0.77 5.30
N SER A 277 8.17 1.16 4.23
CA SER A 277 8.79 1.93 3.16
C SER A 277 9.12 3.36 3.57
N SER A 278 8.45 3.90 4.61
CA SER A 278 8.62 5.29 5.02
C SER A 278 9.99 5.60 5.62
N PHE A 279 10.71 4.59 6.15
CA PHE A 279 12.08 4.76 6.63
C PHE A 279 13.13 4.33 5.61
N LEU A 280 12.75 3.76 4.45
CA LEU A 280 13.70 3.48 3.38
C LEU A 280 13.97 4.74 2.58
N LEU A 281 15.24 5.15 2.53
CA LEU A 281 15.70 6.25 1.68
C LEU A 281 15.83 5.79 0.23
N GLY A 282 16.24 4.55 0.01
CA GLY A 282 16.49 3.98 -1.31
C GLY A 282 17.11 2.60 -1.20
N ASN A 283 17.59 2.08 -2.32
CA ASN A 283 18.37 0.85 -2.36
C ASN A 283 19.51 0.96 -3.38
N MET A 284 20.52 0.12 -3.20
CA MET A 284 21.54 -0.19 -4.19
C MET A 284 21.54 -1.70 -4.42
N SER A 285 21.31 -2.10 -5.65
CA SER A 285 21.31 -3.48 -6.10
C SER A 285 22.56 -3.75 -6.91
N ILE A 286 23.35 -4.74 -6.51
CA ILE A 286 24.61 -5.11 -7.16
C ILE A 286 24.47 -6.53 -7.66
N SER A 287 24.53 -6.71 -8.98
CA SER A 287 24.50 -8.02 -9.63
C SER A 287 25.88 -8.32 -10.23
N TYR A 288 26.41 -9.52 -10.00
CA TYR A 288 27.68 -9.99 -10.55
C TYR A 288 27.59 -11.51 -10.81
N GLY A 289 27.64 -11.90 -12.09
CA GLY A 289 27.28 -13.25 -12.49
C GLY A 289 25.86 -13.61 -12.03
N ASP A 290 25.69 -14.78 -11.41
CA ASP A 290 24.40 -15.24 -10.86
C ASP A 290 24.11 -14.74 -9.43
N SER A 291 25.01 -13.92 -8.87
CA SER A 291 24.89 -13.40 -7.51
C SER A 291 24.30 -12.00 -7.51
N LYS A 292 23.48 -11.72 -6.49
CA LYS A 292 22.85 -10.43 -6.27
C LYS A 292 22.94 -10.03 -4.79
N VAL A 293 23.33 -8.79 -4.53
CA VAL A 293 23.31 -8.17 -3.20
C VAL A 293 22.51 -6.88 -3.26
N ASP A 294 21.51 -6.78 -2.39
CA ASP A 294 20.68 -5.59 -2.22
C ASP A 294 21.05 -4.90 -0.90
N ILE A 295 21.45 -3.63 -0.98
CA ILE A 295 21.81 -2.80 0.16
C ILE A 295 20.71 -1.75 0.35
N PRO A 296 19.84 -1.88 1.37
CA PRO A 296 18.84 -0.86 1.67
C PRO A 296 19.49 0.33 2.37
N PHE A 297 19.11 1.54 1.96
CA PHE A 297 19.43 2.77 2.70
C PHE A 297 18.27 3.06 3.62
N ILE A 298 18.54 3.06 4.92
CA ILE A 298 17.56 3.29 5.97
C ILE A 298 17.81 4.68 6.53
N ASP A 299 16.74 5.41 6.83
CA ASP A 299 16.84 6.69 7.50
C ASP A 299 17.45 6.50 8.89
N PRO A 300 18.69 6.97 9.13
CA PRO A 300 19.35 6.83 10.41
C PRO A 300 18.65 7.60 11.54
N GLN A 301 17.77 8.55 11.21
CA GLN A 301 17.01 9.30 12.22
C GLN A 301 15.75 8.59 12.69
N SER A 302 15.26 7.62 11.91
CA SER A 302 14.07 6.84 12.24
C SER A 302 14.24 6.10 13.57
N GLY A 303 13.15 6.03 14.35
CA GLY A 303 13.15 5.27 15.60
C GLY A 303 13.49 3.80 15.35
N LEU A 304 13.02 3.27 14.22
CA LEU A 304 13.23 1.88 13.87
C LEU A 304 14.68 1.57 13.53
N ALA A 305 15.37 2.44 12.78
CA ALA A 305 16.79 2.30 12.52
C ALA A 305 17.56 2.24 13.84
N LYS A 306 17.28 3.16 14.76
CA LYS A 306 17.92 3.21 16.08
C LYS A 306 17.71 1.92 16.86
N THR A 307 16.49 1.39 16.93
CA THR A 307 16.22 0.09 17.57
C THR A 307 16.98 -1.06 16.89
N VAL A 308 17.01 -1.11 15.56
CA VAL A 308 17.78 -2.13 14.81
C VAL A 308 19.28 -2.05 15.15
N GLY A 309 19.82 -0.83 15.20
CA GLY A 309 21.20 -0.58 15.62
C GLY A 309 21.46 -1.07 17.04
N THR A 310 20.60 -0.73 17.99
CA THR A 310 20.71 -1.18 19.39
C THR A 310 20.75 -2.70 19.48
N VAL A 311 19.77 -3.37 18.87
CA VAL A 311 19.66 -4.84 18.86
C VAL A 311 20.92 -5.49 18.28
N PHE A 312 21.44 -4.96 17.17
CA PHE A 312 22.64 -5.51 16.55
C PHE A 312 23.87 -5.35 17.44
N ASN A 313 24.09 -4.13 17.95
CA ASN A 313 25.26 -3.84 18.78
C ASN A 313 25.23 -4.67 20.08
N GLU A 314 24.07 -4.79 20.72
CA GLU A 314 23.89 -5.61 21.92
C GLU A 314 24.12 -7.10 21.65
N SER A 315 23.61 -7.62 20.53
CA SER A 315 23.85 -9.00 20.11
C SER A 315 25.35 -9.30 19.98
N GLN A 316 26.12 -8.39 19.38
CA GLN A 316 27.56 -8.55 19.24
C GLN A 316 28.29 -8.45 20.59
N GLU A 317 27.91 -7.50 21.44
CA GLU A 317 28.58 -7.25 22.72
C GLU A 317 28.31 -8.34 23.75
N GLN A 318 27.09 -8.90 23.74
CA GLN A 318 26.70 -9.97 24.66
C GLN A 318 26.90 -11.37 24.07
N ASN A 319 27.36 -11.47 22.82
CA ASN A 319 27.47 -12.74 22.08
C ASN A 319 26.14 -13.55 22.11
N ARG A 320 25.02 -12.85 21.95
CA ARG A 320 23.66 -13.42 21.92
C ARG A 320 23.15 -13.46 20.48
N SER A 321 22.25 -14.40 20.17
CA SER A 321 21.56 -14.37 18.87
C SER A 321 20.67 -13.13 18.76
N ILE A 322 20.58 -12.56 17.57
CA ILE A 322 19.72 -11.41 17.29
C ILE A 322 18.26 -11.72 17.64
N ASP A 323 17.76 -12.92 17.33
CA ASP A 323 16.41 -13.35 17.70
C ASP A 323 16.15 -13.27 19.22
N SER A 324 17.17 -13.51 20.05
CA SER A 324 17.03 -13.38 21.49
C SER A 324 16.96 -11.91 21.91
N VAL A 325 17.78 -11.03 21.34
CA VAL A 325 17.79 -9.60 21.66
C VAL A 325 16.53 -8.91 21.14
N ILE A 326 16.05 -9.26 19.94
CA ILE A 326 14.78 -8.75 19.39
C ILE A 326 13.61 -9.02 20.35
N LYS A 327 13.58 -10.18 21.02
CA LYS A 327 12.52 -10.48 21.99
C LYS A 327 12.52 -9.52 23.17
N ASP A 328 13.69 -9.06 23.61
CA ASP A 328 13.84 -8.10 24.71
C ASP A 328 13.40 -6.69 24.27
N HIS A 329 13.60 -6.35 22.99
CA HIS A 329 13.27 -5.05 22.40
C HIS A 329 11.97 -5.02 21.57
N ILE A 330 11.13 -6.06 21.65
CA ILE A 330 9.97 -6.19 20.76
C ILE A 330 8.97 -5.04 20.94
N SER A 331 8.80 -4.54 22.17
CA SER A 331 7.93 -3.39 22.45
C SER A 331 8.47 -2.12 21.82
N GLU A 332 9.78 -1.85 21.96
CA GLU A 332 10.43 -0.69 21.36
C GLU A 332 10.36 -0.73 19.83
N PHE A 333 10.52 -1.92 19.24
CA PHE A 333 10.38 -2.11 17.81
C PHE A 333 8.95 -1.81 17.33
N VAL A 334 7.95 -2.32 18.05
CA VAL A 334 6.53 -2.05 17.75
C VAL A 334 6.20 -0.56 17.92
N ASP A 335 6.72 0.09 18.95
CA ASP A 335 6.47 1.51 19.21
C ASP A 335 7.17 2.40 18.17
N ALA A 336 8.40 2.05 17.78
CA ALA A 336 9.11 2.68 16.68
C ALA A 336 8.33 2.53 15.37
N MET A 337 7.86 1.32 15.04
CA MET A 337 7.02 1.09 13.87
C MET A 337 5.73 1.92 13.89
N LYS A 338 5.04 2.01 15.03
CA LYS A 338 3.84 2.84 15.17
C LYS A 338 4.15 4.32 14.97
N SER A 339 5.25 4.80 15.56
CA SER A 339 5.71 6.18 15.42
C SER A 339 6.02 6.52 13.96
N GLU A 340 6.78 5.67 13.27
CA GLU A 340 7.09 5.84 11.85
C GLU A 340 5.83 5.77 10.98
N ALA A 341 4.92 4.83 11.27
CA ALA A 341 3.67 4.74 10.56
C ALA A 341 2.84 6.01 10.77
N LYS A 342 2.76 6.54 11.99
CA LYS A 342 2.07 7.79 12.34
C LYS A 342 2.69 9.01 11.66
N ALA A 343 4.02 9.09 11.60
CA ALA A 343 4.75 10.15 10.90
C ALA A 343 4.58 10.07 9.38
N ALA A 344 4.46 8.85 8.85
CA ALA A 344 4.18 8.57 7.45
C ALA A 344 2.69 8.71 7.08
N VAL A 345 1.79 8.90 8.06
CA VAL A 345 0.41 9.28 7.78
C VAL A 345 0.39 10.71 7.27
N GLU A 346 0.62 10.79 5.98
CA GLU A 346 0.11 11.83 5.10
C GLU A 346 -1.42 11.83 5.20
N GLY A 347 -2.08 12.97 4.99
CA GLY A 347 -3.53 13.04 5.02
C GLY A 347 -4.10 14.17 5.85
N GLU A 348 -5.40 14.08 6.12
CA GLU A 348 -6.09 15.12 6.88
C GLU A 348 -5.45 15.32 8.27
N ALA A 349 -5.40 16.58 8.71
CA ALA A 349 -5.02 16.91 10.07
C ALA A 349 -5.97 16.22 11.06
N LEU A 350 -5.48 15.96 12.27
CA LEU A 350 -6.32 15.47 13.35
C LEU A 350 -7.42 16.48 13.64
N ASN A 351 -8.65 16.00 13.78
CA ASN A 351 -9.73 16.85 14.25
C ASN A 351 -9.51 17.22 15.71
N GLU A 352 -9.89 18.45 16.07
CA GLU A 352 -10.04 18.81 17.47
C GLU A 352 -11.10 17.91 18.10
N GLN A 353 -10.73 17.23 19.17
CA GLN A 353 -11.64 16.33 19.89
C GLN A 353 -12.54 17.18 20.79
N PRO A 354 -13.87 16.93 20.80
CA PRO A 354 -14.76 17.63 21.72
C PRO A 354 -14.42 17.28 23.17
N ASP A 355 -14.42 18.28 24.05
CA ASP A 355 -14.38 18.07 25.50
C ASP A 355 -15.78 17.65 25.97
N ASP A 356 -16.08 16.36 25.80
CA ASP A 356 -17.36 15.75 26.16
C ASP A 356 -17.16 14.78 27.34
N PRO A 357 -17.65 15.11 28.55
CA PRO A 357 -17.52 14.26 29.72
C PRO A 357 -18.07 12.84 29.54
N ALA A 358 -19.05 12.64 28.65
CA ALA A 358 -19.59 11.32 28.35
C ALA A 358 -18.53 10.39 27.75
N LEU A 359 -17.48 10.92 27.12
CA LEU A 359 -16.39 10.10 26.57
C LEU A 359 -15.50 9.49 27.67
N ASN A 360 -15.61 9.97 28.92
CA ASN A 360 -14.89 9.41 30.05
C ASN A 360 -15.67 8.27 30.75
N GLU A 361 -16.86 7.92 30.24
CA GLU A 361 -17.61 6.76 30.74
C GLU A 361 -16.81 5.48 30.53
N LYS A 362 -16.81 4.63 31.57
CA LYS A 362 -16.16 3.33 31.53
C LYS A 362 -17.01 2.35 30.72
N ILE A 363 -16.35 1.61 29.84
CA ILE A 363 -16.97 0.59 29.01
C ILE A 363 -16.12 -0.68 29.04
N ASP A 364 -16.78 -1.81 28.81
CA ASP A 364 -16.17 -3.12 28.64
C ASP A 364 -16.34 -3.52 27.17
N ILE A 365 -15.24 -3.54 26.41
CA ILE A 365 -15.26 -3.95 25.00
C ILE A 365 -15.01 -5.47 24.93
N LYS A 366 -16.06 -6.22 24.61
CA LYS A 366 -16.01 -7.67 24.48
C LYS A 366 -15.81 -8.12 23.04
N GLY A 367 -15.22 -9.30 22.88
CA GLY A 367 -15.13 -10.01 21.60
C GLY A 367 -13.74 -10.03 20.99
N ASP A 368 -13.65 -10.63 19.81
CA ASP A 368 -12.39 -10.78 19.07
C ASP A 368 -12.17 -9.54 18.18
N ILE A 369 -11.46 -8.56 18.74
CA ILE A 369 -11.28 -7.24 18.17
C ILE A 369 -10.05 -7.24 17.22
N ASN A 370 -10.17 -8.00 16.14
CA ASN A 370 -9.08 -8.21 15.17
C ASN A 370 -9.07 -7.21 14.01
N ASP A 371 -10.12 -6.39 13.87
CA ASP A 371 -10.22 -5.38 12.82
C ASP A 371 -11.01 -4.15 13.30
N LEU A 372 -10.80 -3.01 12.64
CA LEU A 372 -11.45 -1.74 12.98
C LEU A 372 -12.99 -1.85 13.01
N PRO A 373 -13.67 -2.48 12.04
CA PRO A 373 -15.12 -2.64 12.13
C PRO A 373 -15.57 -3.38 13.38
N ALA A 374 -14.88 -4.45 13.80
CA ALA A 374 -15.21 -5.16 15.03
C ALA A 374 -15.08 -4.25 16.25
N VAL A 375 -14.01 -3.42 16.31
CA VAL A 375 -13.84 -2.40 17.36
C VAL A 375 -15.04 -1.44 17.37
N GLN A 376 -15.39 -0.90 16.20
CA GLN A 376 -16.43 0.12 16.05
C GLN A 376 -17.81 -0.40 16.45
N LEU A 377 -18.13 -1.63 16.05
CA LEU A 377 -19.39 -2.28 16.44
C LEU A 377 -19.44 -2.55 17.94
N ALA A 378 -18.37 -3.08 18.52
CA ALA A 378 -18.30 -3.34 19.97
C ALA A 378 -18.34 -2.04 20.78
N LEU A 379 -17.70 -0.96 20.28
CA LEU A 379 -17.81 0.38 20.86
C LEU A 379 -19.27 0.88 20.83
N ALA A 380 -19.94 0.76 19.69
CA ALA A 380 -21.33 1.19 19.55
C ALA A 380 -22.26 0.46 20.53
N GLU A 381 -22.07 -0.85 20.69
CA GLU A 381 -22.83 -1.69 21.61
C GLU A 381 -22.57 -1.33 23.07
N SER A 382 -21.29 -1.32 23.49
CA SER A 382 -20.92 -1.09 24.89
C SER A 382 -21.22 0.33 25.36
N ALA A 383 -21.02 1.33 24.49
CA ALA A 383 -21.29 2.73 24.82
C ALA A 383 -22.74 3.15 24.55
N LYS A 384 -23.53 2.34 23.83
CA LYS A 384 -24.87 2.70 23.33
C LYS A 384 -24.86 4.00 22.51
N ILE A 385 -23.80 4.20 21.72
CA ILE A 385 -23.61 5.37 20.85
C ILE A 385 -23.67 4.91 19.40
N GLY A 386 -24.36 5.69 18.54
CA GLY A 386 -24.38 5.40 17.12
C GLY A 386 -22.99 5.54 16.49
N VAL A 387 -22.62 4.65 15.58
CA VAL A 387 -21.35 4.68 14.86
C VAL A 387 -21.61 4.62 13.36
N VAL A 388 -20.97 5.52 12.61
CA VAL A 388 -20.93 5.51 11.14
C VAL A 388 -19.48 5.72 10.72
N SER A 389 -18.94 4.79 9.94
CA SER A 389 -17.55 4.82 9.47
C SER A 389 -17.47 4.50 7.99
N ASP A 390 -16.52 5.10 7.29
CA ASP A 390 -16.05 4.53 6.03
C ASP A 390 -15.35 3.18 6.30
N TYR A 391 -15.18 2.38 5.25
CA TYR A 391 -14.51 1.10 5.33
C TYR A 391 -13.44 0.98 4.25
N PHE A 392 -12.22 0.70 4.69
CA PHE A 392 -11.12 0.27 3.84
C PHE A 392 -10.61 -1.08 4.36
N GLY A 393 -10.45 -2.05 3.46
CA GLY A 393 -9.81 -3.31 3.81
C GLY A 393 -8.40 -3.05 4.35
N SER A 394 -8.05 -3.67 5.47
CA SER A 394 -6.71 -3.50 6.05
C SER A 394 -5.76 -4.58 5.55
N VAL A 395 -4.64 -4.14 4.98
CA VAL A 395 -3.52 -5.01 4.59
C VAL A 395 -2.76 -5.53 5.82
N MET A 396 -2.69 -4.72 6.87
CA MET A 396 -2.08 -5.09 8.15
C MET A 396 -3.13 -5.04 9.24
N ARG A 397 -3.59 -6.21 9.69
CA ARG A 397 -4.42 -6.33 10.88
C ARG A 397 -3.55 -6.08 12.11
N MET A 398 -3.29 -4.80 12.40
CA MET A 398 -2.71 -4.43 13.68
C MET A 398 -3.76 -4.73 14.74
N ARG A 399 -3.45 -5.74 15.57
CA ARG A 399 -4.27 -5.99 16.76
C ARG A 399 -4.16 -4.79 17.66
N MET A 400 -5.30 -4.13 17.86
CA MET A 400 -5.38 -3.08 18.86
C MET A 400 -5.45 -3.75 20.23
N ALA A 401 -4.44 -3.53 21.06
CA ALA A 401 -4.49 -3.94 22.45
C ALA A 401 -5.37 -2.93 23.21
N LEU A 402 -6.60 -3.33 23.52
CA LEU A 402 -7.46 -2.56 24.43
C LEU A 402 -7.38 -3.19 25.83
N PRO A 403 -7.23 -2.37 26.89
CA PRO A 403 -7.45 -2.86 28.25
C PRO A 403 -8.93 -3.24 28.42
N GLY A 404 -9.21 -4.28 29.23
CA GLY A 404 -10.57 -4.79 29.43
C GLY A 404 -11.51 -3.76 30.05
N ASP A 405 -11.08 -3.10 31.12
CA ASP A 405 -11.73 -1.90 31.66
C ASP A 405 -11.10 -0.66 31.03
N THR A 406 -11.85 0.05 30.21
CA THR A 406 -11.37 1.24 29.48
C THR A 406 -12.42 2.35 29.43
N THR A 407 -12.08 3.50 28.86
CA THR A 407 -13.06 4.58 28.59
C THR A 407 -13.35 4.69 27.10
N ILE A 408 -14.50 5.28 26.74
CA ILE A 408 -14.84 5.59 25.34
C ILE A 408 -13.68 6.38 24.70
N LYS A 409 -13.18 7.41 25.38
CA LYS A 409 -12.07 8.25 24.88
C LYS A 409 -10.82 7.42 24.58
N THR A 410 -10.45 6.51 25.47
CA THR A 410 -9.26 5.65 25.29
C THR A 410 -9.41 4.76 24.05
N VAL A 411 -10.60 4.21 23.79
CA VAL A 411 -10.88 3.45 22.57
C VAL A 411 -10.80 4.34 21.33
N LEU A 412 -11.35 5.56 21.39
CA LEU A 412 -11.30 6.52 20.28
C LEU A 412 -9.87 6.97 19.95
N ASP A 413 -9.05 7.23 20.97
CA ASP A 413 -7.64 7.56 20.82
C ASP A 413 -6.87 6.37 20.21
N ALA A 414 -7.15 5.15 20.68
CA ALA A 414 -6.53 3.95 20.14
C ALA A 414 -6.93 3.69 18.68
N ILE A 415 -8.18 3.98 18.29
CA ILE A 415 -8.63 3.95 16.89
C ILE A 415 -7.85 4.98 16.05
N THR A 416 -7.72 6.20 16.57
CA THR A 416 -7.00 7.30 15.92
C THR A 416 -5.54 6.94 15.67
N ASP A 417 -4.86 6.39 16.68
CA ASP A 417 -3.44 6.06 16.61
C ASP A 417 -3.14 4.78 15.84
N SER A 418 -3.99 3.75 15.96
CA SER A 418 -3.72 2.43 15.37
C SER A 418 -4.23 2.31 13.94
N TYR A 419 -5.34 2.97 13.60
CA TYR A 419 -5.96 2.87 12.28
C TYR A 419 -5.88 4.16 11.48
N PHE A 420 -5.39 5.25 12.07
CA PHE A 420 -5.24 6.55 11.41
C PHE A 420 -6.57 7.17 10.98
N TYR A 421 -7.57 7.01 11.83
CA TYR A 421 -8.91 7.56 11.62
C TYR A 421 -9.08 8.88 12.37
N ASN A 422 -9.71 9.84 11.69
CA ASN A 422 -10.35 10.95 12.36
C ASN A 422 -11.73 10.52 12.85
N TRP A 423 -12.16 11.09 13.96
CA TRP A 423 -13.52 10.94 14.44
C TRP A 423 -14.13 12.29 14.82
N THR A 424 -15.45 12.38 14.77
CA THR A 424 -16.24 13.50 15.29
C THR A 424 -17.52 12.97 15.92
N LYS A 425 -18.06 13.66 16.92
CA LYS A 425 -19.39 13.37 17.47
C LYS A 425 -20.40 14.37 16.91
N HIS A 426 -21.38 13.90 16.17
CA HIS A 426 -22.44 14.74 15.61
C HIS A 426 -23.81 14.19 15.97
N GLN A 427 -24.58 14.95 16.75
CA GLN A 427 -25.94 14.59 17.19
C GLN A 427 -26.06 13.16 17.76
N GLY A 428 -25.11 12.77 18.61
CA GLY A 428 -25.11 11.44 19.26
C GLY A 428 -24.60 10.29 18.37
N VAL A 429 -24.06 10.58 17.19
CA VAL A 429 -23.40 9.61 16.32
C VAL A 429 -21.91 9.92 16.25
N LEU A 430 -21.06 8.92 16.47
CA LEU A 430 -19.64 8.96 16.18
C LEU A 430 -19.42 8.68 14.71
N GLU A 431 -18.82 9.65 14.03
CA GLU A 431 -18.50 9.63 12.61
C GLU A 431 -17.01 9.42 12.44
N PHE A 432 -16.60 8.33 11.80
CA PHE A 432 -15.21 7.95 11.59
C PHE A 432 -14.84 8.07 10.10
N ARG A 433 -13.70 8.69 9.80
CA ARG A 433 -13.15 8.78 8.44
C ARG A 433 -11.65 8.55 8.46
N ASP A 434 -11.18 7.72 7.55
CA ASP A 434 -9.74 7.49 7.38
C ASP A 434 -9.02 8.78 6.99
N ARG A 435 -7.87 9.11 7.61
CA ARG A 435 -7.14 10.35 7.29
C ARG A 435 -6.61 10.38 5.85
N ASN A 436 -6.41 9.21 5.24
CA ASN A 436 -5.97 9.00 3.86
C ASN A 436 -7.12 8.61 2.92
N TRP A 437 -8.38 8.88 3.29
CA TRP A 437 -9.55 8.48 2.53
C TRP A 437 -9.47 8.88 1.05
N PHE A 438 -8.91 10.06 0.72
CA PHE A 438 -8.81 10.55 -0.66
C PHE A 438 -7.85 9.71 -1.51
N LYS A 439 -6.70 9.28 -0.96
CA LYS A 439 -5.77 8.36 -1.62
C LYS A 439 -6.42 7.00 -1.80
N LYS A 440 -6.97 6.44 -0.72
CA LYS A 440 -7.58 5.10 -0.71
C LYS A 440 -8.79 5.02 -1.65
N ARG A 441 -9.60 6.06 -1.75
CA ARG A 441 -10.73 6.11 -2.70
C ARG A 441 -10.29 6.23 -4.15
N ALA A 442 -9.22 6.96 -4.42
CA ALA A 442 -8.63 7.02 -5.77
C ALA A 442 -8.03 5.67 -6.18
N ALA A 443 -7.53 4.90 -5.20
CA ALA A 443 -7.00 3.56 -5.42
C ALA A 443 -8.07 2.45 -5.51
N GLN A 444 -9.31 2.69 -5.10
CA GLN A 444 -10.36 1.67 -5.12
C GLN A 444 -10.76 1.26 -6.56
N LEU A 445 -11.15 0.01 -6.72
CA LEU A 445 -11.66 -0.57 -7.97
C LEU A 445 -13.19 -0.77 -7.89
N PRO A 446 -13.88 -0.91 -9.05
CA PRO A 446 -15.27 -1.36 -9.07
C PRO A 446 -15.43 -2.74 -8.40
N GLU A 447 -16.45 -2.93 -7.57
CA GLU A 447 -16.67 -4.20 -6.85
C GLU A 447 -16.96 -5.34 -7.85
N ALA A 448 -17.61 -5.03 -8.97
CA ALA A 448 -17.87 -5.98 -10.05
C ALA A 448 -16.58 -6.60 -10.61
N GLN A 449 -15.47 -5.85 -10.66
CA GLN A 449 -14.18 -6.36 -11.11
C GLN A 449 -13.58 -7.33 -10.08
N LEU A 450 -13.64 -6.97 -8.79
CA LEU A 450 -13.19 -7.85 -7.70
C LEU A 450 -14.00 -9.14 -7.63
N ASP A 451 -15.30 -9.06 -7.86
CA ASP A 451 -16.19 -10.22 -7.88
C ASP A 451 -15.86 -11.22 -8.98
N VAL A 452 -15.38 -10.76 -10.15
CA VAL A 452 -14.91 -11.67 -11.21
C VAL A 452 -13.74 -12.51 -10.70
N TRP A 453 -12.72 -11.87 -10.12
CA TRP A 453 -11.55 -12.58 -9.59
C TRP A 453 -11.89 -13.48 -8.41
N ARG A 454 -12.75 -13.03 -7.48
CA ARG A 454 -13.21 -13.86 -6.36
C ARG A 454 -13.98 -15.09 -6.83
N LYS A 455 -14.87 -14.94 -7.81
CA LYS A 455 -15.63 -16.07 -8.38
C LYS A 455 -14.73 -17.07 -9.08
N GLU A 456 -13.75 -16.59 -9.85
CA GLU A 456 -12.77 -17.46 -10.50
C GLU A 456 -11.94 -18.24 -9.46
N LEU A 457 -11.39 -17.54 -8.47
CA LEU A 457 -10.61 -18.16 -7.39
C LEU A 457 -11.42 -19.19 -6.61
N ASN A 458 -12.68 -18.89 -6.27
CA ASN A 458 -13.54 -19.80 -5.53
C ASN A 458 -14.01 -21.00 -6.36
N SER A 459 -14.23 -20.83 -7.67
CA SER A 459 -14.74 -21.89 -8.54
C SER A 459 -13.65 -22.82 -9.07
N THR A 460 -12.44 -22.30 -9.33
CA THR A 460 -11.33 -23.08 -9.90
C THR A 460 -10.25 -23.43 -8.88
N GLY A 461 -10.27 -22.78 -7.70
CA GLY A 461 -9.22 -22.89 -6.70
C GLY A 461 -7.95 -22.10 -7.04
N THR A 462 -7.91 -21.35 -8.16
CA THR A 462 -6.76 -20.56 -8.58
C THR A 462 -7.17 -19.34 -9.42
N LEU A 463 -6.21 -18.53 -9.87
CA LEU A 463 -6.42 -17.48 -10.87
C LEU A 463 -5.58 -17.80 -12.11
N ASP A 464 -6.19 -17.66 -13.28
CA ASP A 464 -5.53 -17.86 -14.55
C ASP A 464 -4.55 -16.72 -14.90
N LEU A 465 -3.81 -16.88 -16.00
CA LEU A 465 -2.85 -15.86 -16.44
C LEU A 465 -3.52 -14.53 -16.84
N ALA A 466 -4.75 -14.58 -17.35
CA ALA A 466 -5.46 -13.36 -17.75
C ALA A 466 -5.82 -12.53 -16.51
N SER A 467 -6.41 -13.12 -15.48
CA SER A 467 -6.73 -12.46 -14.22
C SER A 467 -5.47 -12.01 -13.47
N LEU A 468 -4.42 -12.85 -13.41
CA LEU A 468 -3.14 -12.43 -12.83
C LEU A 468 -2.50 -11.26 -13.59
N SER A 469 -2.63 -11.22 -14.92
CA SER A 469 -2.13 -10.10 -15.73
C SER A 469 -2.90 -8.81 -15.49
N GLN A 470 -4.22 -8.88 -15.29
CA GLN A 470 -5.03 -7.71 -14.93
C GLN A 470 -4.62 -7.17 -13.55
N ILE A 471 -4.42 -8.07 -12.58
CA ILE A 471 -3.98 -7.70 -11.22
C ILE A 471 -2.58 -7.10 -11.25
N ALA A 472 -1.66 -7.63 -12.06
CA ALA A 472 -0.29 -7.11 -12.19
C ALA A 472 -0.19 -5.72 -12.85
N GLN A 473 -1.25 -5.29 -13.53
CA GLN A 473 -1.36 -3.94 -14.11
C GLN A 473 -1.86 -2.90 -13.10
N LEU A 474 -2.40 -3.31 -11.95
CA LEU A 474 -2.86 -2.38 -10.92
C LEU A 474 -1.69 -1.59 -10.34
N GLU A 475 -1.87 -0.29 -10.13
CA GLU A 475 -0.90 0.52 -9.39
C GLU A 475 -0.67 -0.04 -7.97
N PRO A 476 0.51 0.19 -7.35
CA PRO A 476 0.81 -0.34 -6.02
C PRO A 476 -0.30 -0.09 -4.99
N ASP A 477 -0.83 1.14 -4.93
CA ASP A 477 -1.92 1.50 -4.02
C ASP A 477 -3.22 0.74 -4.34
N GLN A 478 -3.54 0.56 -5.63
CA GLN A 478 -4.72 -0.21 -6.05
C GLN A 478 -4.58 -1.68 -5.66
N PHE A 479 -3.39 -2.26 -5.87
CA PHE A 479 -3.10 -3.63 -5.48
C PHE A 479 -3.24 -3.83 -3.97
N MET A 480 -2.61 -2.95 -3.18
CA MET A 480 -2.67 -3.03 -1.72
C MET A 480 -4.10 -2.85 -1.20
N GLN A 481 -4.82 -1.84 -1.70
CA GLN A 481 -6.16 -1.51 -1.19
C GLN A 481 -7.23 -2.53 -1.58
N ASN A 482 -7.14 -3.15 -2.76
CA ASN A 482 -8.23 -3.97 -3.30
C ASN A 482 -7.93 -5.45 -3.41
N VAL A 483 -6.65 -5.86 -3.45
CA VAL A 483 -6.27 -7.27 -3.57
C VAL A 483 -5.74 -7.77 -2.23
N THR A 484 -4.74 -7.10 -1.66
CA THR A 484 -4.17 -7.53 -0.37
C THR A 484 -5.15 -7.31 0.79
N GLY A 485 -5.91 -6.22 0.78
CA GLY A 485 -6.93 -5.93 1.79
C GLY A 485 -8.25 -6.71 1.66
N ASP A 486 -8.40 -7.53 0.61
CA ASP A 486 -9.63 -8.28 0.34
C ASP A 486 -9.77 -9.53 1.21
N GLU A 487 -10.99 -9.87 1.63
CA GLU A 487 -11.22 -11.01 2.51
C GLU A 487 -11.01 -12.39 1.86
N ILE A 488 -11.10 -12.46 0.53
CA ILE A 488 -10.93 -13.68 -0.26
C ILE A 488 -9.58 -13.65 -0.97
N LEU A 489 -9.31 -12.62 -1.77
CA LEU A 489 -8.07 -12.51 -2.55
C LEU A 489 -6.85 -12.34 -1.63
N GLY A 490 -6.96 -11.56 -0.55
CA GLY A 490 -5.88 -11.35 0.41
C GLY A 490 -5.51 -12.61 1.21
N LYS A 491 -6.39 -13.62 1.25
CA LYS A 491 -6.14 -14.94 1.86
C LYS A 491 -5.65 -15.98 0.84
N ALA A 492 -5.67 -15.67 -0.45
CA ALA A 492 -5.16 -16.57 -1.48
C ALA A 492 -3.66 -16.79 -1.25
N ARG A 493 -3.26 -18.05 -1.07
CA ARG A 493 -1.89 -18.38 -0.74
C ARG A 493 -0.97 -17.90 -1.86
N SER A 494 0.02 -17.10 -1.48
CA SER A 494 1.05 -16.60 -2.36
C SER A 494 0.60 -15.63 -3.46
N LEU A 495 -0.66 -15.15 -3.51
CA LEU A 495 -1.09 -14.21 -4.56
C LEU A 495 -0.19 -12.97 -4.65
N SER A 496 0.04 -12.26 -3.54
CA SER A 496 0.92 -11.09 -3.54
C SER A 496 2.35 -11.45 -3.93
N LYS A 497 2.88 -12.59 -3.47
CA LYS A 497 4.20 -13.06 -3.87
C LYS A 497 4.28 -13.32 -5.37
N VAL A 498 3.28 -14.00 -5.94
CA VAL A 498 3.21 -14.35 -7.37
C VAL A 498 3.14 -13.09 -8.22
N ILE A 499 2.25 -12.15 -7.88
CA ILE A 499 2.10 -10.89 -8.61
C ILE A 499 3.38 -10.08 -8.55
N LEU A 500 3.93 -9.83 -7.36
CA LEU A 500 5.12 -9.00 -7.20
C LEU A 500 6.35 -9.64 -7.86
N SER A 501 6.57 -10.95 -7.64
CA SER A 501 7.76 -11.63 -8.19
C SER A 501 7.72 -11.86 -9.69
N ASN A 502 6.54 -11.73 -10.33
CA ASN A 502 6.34 -11.98 -11.76
C ASN A 502 5.67 -10.80 -12.47
N ARG A 503 5.72 -9.60 -11.90
CA ARG A 503 4.95 -8.45 -12.37
C ARG A 503 5.23 -8.11 -13.82
N GLU A 504 6.50 -8.02 -14.21
CA GLU A 504 6.90 -7.68 -15.58
C GLU A 504 6.52 -8.78 -16.58
N LEU A 505 6.56 -10.05 -16.16
CA LEU A 505 6.09 -11.17 -16.96
C LEU A 505 4.57 -11.11 -17.20
N LEU A 506 3.82 -10.82 -16.15
CA LEU A 506 2.36 -10.74 -16.19
C LEU A 506 1.89 -9.50 -16.97
N LYS A 507 2.61 -8.36 -16.86
CA LYS A 507 2.38 -7.18 -17.71
C LYS A 507 2.67 -7.47 -19.18
N PHE A 508 3.77 -8.16 -19.48
CA PHE A 508 4.07 -8.60 -20.84
C PHE A 508 2.93 -9.47 -21.39
N TYR A 509 2.50 -10.50 -20.66
CA TYR A 509 1.36 -11.34 -21.04
C TYR A 509 0.08 -10.53 -21.28
N GLY A 510 -0.21 -9.57 -20.39
CA GLY A 510 -1.37 -8.70 -20.50
C GLY A 510 -1.37 -7.81 -21.75
N ALA A 511 -0.19 -7.42 -22.25
CA ALA A 511 -0.04 -6.61 -23.45
C ALA A 511 -0.20 -7.39 -24.77
N LEU A 512 -0.17 -8.72 -24.73
CA LEU A 512 -0.29 -9.59 -25.91
C LEU A 512 -1.75 -9.69 -26.39
N SER A 513 -1.92 -9.82 -27.72
CA SER A 513 -3.18 -10.22 -28.36
C SER A 513 -3.56 -11.66 -28.04
N ALA A 514 -4.80 -12.07 -28.34
CA ALA A 514 -5.25 -13.44 -28.12
C ALA A 514 -4.40 -14.46 -28.89
N GLU A 515 -4.08 -14.16 -30.16
CA GLU A 515 -3.27 -15.00 -31.04
C GLU A 515 -1.84 -15.13 -30.50
N GLN A 516 -1.23 -14.03 -30.05
CA GLN A 516 0.10 -14.04 -29.46
C GLN A 516 0.14 -14.80 -28.12
N ARG A 517 -0.91 -14.72 -27.28
CA ARG A 517 -1.00 -15.52 -26.06
C ARG A 517 -1.12 -17.01 -26.36
N SER A 518 -1.88 -17.38 -27.40
CA SER A 518 -1.93 -18.76 -27.88
C SER A 518 -0.57 -19.24 -28.40
N ALA A 519 0.15 -18.41 -29.15
CA ALA A 519 1.51 -18.70 -29.61
C ALA A 519 2.48 -18.89 -28.43
N LEU A 520 2.40 -18.02 -27.42
CA LEU A 520 3.22 -18.09 -26.20
C LEU A 520 3.05 -19.42 -25.44
N LEU A 521 1.81 -19.93 -25.38
CA LEU A 521 1.47 -21.21 -24.72
C LEU A 521 1.68 -22.43 -25.62
N SER A 522 2.09 -22.24 -26.88
CA SER A 522 2.36 -23.31 -27.83
C SER A 522 3.80 -23.83 -27.68
N ARG A 523 4.07 -25.00 -28.29
CA ARG A 523 5.43 -25.56 -28.34
C ARG A 523 6.40 -24.72 -29.19
N SER A 524 5.90 -23.98 -30.18
CA SER A 524 6.74 -23.10 -31.02
C SER A 524 7.07 -21.78 -30.34
N GLY A 525 6.33 -21.40 -29.29
CA GLY A 525 6.52 -20.14 -28.59
C GLY A 525 6.07 -18.91 -29.39
N LEU A 526 6.36 -17.74 -28.82
CA LEU A 526 6.12 -16.43 -29.40
C LEU A 526 7.46 -15.79 -29.79
N ASP A 527 7.61 -15.50 -31.07
CA ASP A 527 8.74 -14.76 -31.61
C ASP A 527 8.60 -13.26 -31.33
N PHE A 528 9.65 -12.65 -30.79
CA PHE A 528 9.70 -11.22 -30.49
C PHE A 528 9.58 -10.33 -31.73
N ALA A 529 9.94 -10.84 -32.91
CA ALA A 529 9.74 -10.14 -34.18
C ALA A 529 8.26 -9.88 -34.49
N MET A 530 7.33 -10.61 -33.85
CA MET A 530 5.88 -10.43 -33.99
C MET A 530 5.30 -9.38 -33.01
N LEU A 531 6.12 -8.78 -32.15
CA LEU A 531 5.65 -7.83 -31.14
C LEU A 531 5.51 -6.42 -31.71
N SER A 532 4.49 -5.68 -31.26
CA SER A 532 4.46 -4.22 -31.45
C SER A 532 5.59 -3.55 -30.66
N LYS A 533 5.86 -2.28 -30.94
CA LYS A 533 6.88 -1.50 -30.22
C LYS A 533 6.62 -1.47 -28.71
N GLU A 534 5.36 -1.31 -28.30
CA GLU A 534 4.93 -1.26 -26.91
C GLU A 534 5.08 -2.63 -26.25
N GLN A 535 4.70 -3.71 -26.94
CA GLN A 535 4.86 -5.08 -26.47
C GLN A 535 6.34 -5.45 -26.31
N TYR A 536 7.18 -5.07 -27.28
CA TYR A 536 8.63 -5.26 -27.24
C TYR A 536 9.26 -4.52 -26.06
N SER A 537 8.76 -3.33 -25.72
CA SER A 537 9.21 -2.58 -24.54
C SER A 537 8.93 -3.36 -23.24
N GLN A 538 7.74 -3.96 -23.10
CA GLN A 538 7.42 -4.80 -21.94
C GLN A 538 8.26 -6.09 -21.92
N ALA A 539 8.44 -6.72 -23.07
CA ALA A 539 9.26 -7.92 -23.22
C ALA A 539 10.74 -7.65 -22.86
N SER A 540 11.26 -6.49 -23.27
CA SER A 540 12.61 -6.04 -22.90
C SER A 540 12.77 -5.83 -21.40
N LYS A 541 11.76 -5.25 -20.72
CA LYS A 541 11.77 -5.14 -19.25
C LYS A 541 11.78 -6.51 -18.58
N LEU A 542 10.96 -7.45 -19.08
CA LEU A 542 10.96 -8.83 -18.61
C LEU A 542 12.35 -9.46 -18.74
N ILE A 543 12.98 -9.43 -19.93
CA ILE A 543 14.30 -10.04 -20.12
C ILE A 543 15.34 -9.36 -19.24
N LYS A 544 15.37 -8.02 -19.21
CA LYS A 544 16.27 -7.25 -18.34
C LYS A 544 16.13 -7.63 -16.86
N SER A 545 14.91 -7.94 -16.42
CA SER A 545 14.64 -8.37 -15.04
C SER A 545 15.05 -9.81 -14.72
N ARG A 546 15.26 -10.66 -15.73
CA ARG A 546 15.50 -12.11 -15.57
C ARG A 546 16.88 -12.58 -16.02
N VAL A 547 17.36 -12.06 -17.13
CA VAL A 547 18.58 -12.51 -17.83
C VAL A 547 19.65 -11.39 -17.87
N GLY A 548 19.28 -10.16 -17.53
CA GLY A 548 20.17 -8.99 -17.61
C GLY A 548 20.06 -8.26 -18.97
N ALA A 549 20.71 -7.10 -19.08
CA ALA A 549 20.56 -6.21 -20.23
C ALA A 549 21.24 -6.70 -21.51
N ASP A 550 22.38 -7.39 -21.39
CA ASP A 550 23.23 -7.71 -22.54
C ASP A 550 22.64 -8.80 -23.46
N ALA A 551 21.72 -9.64 -22.95
CA ALA A 551 21.09 -10.71 -23.71
C ALA A 551 20.11 -10.21 -24.79
N VAL A 552 19.56 -8.99 -24.66
CA VAL A 552 18.54 -8.47 -25.58
C VAL A 552 19.15 -7.75 -26.78
N GLU A 553 20.25 -7.04 -26.59
CA GLU A 553 20.78 -6.10 -27.59
C GLU A 553 21.55 -6.77 -28.72
N SER A 554 21.96 -8.03 -28.53
CA SER A 554 22.81 -8.79 -29.47
C SER A 554 22.09 -9.94 -30.20
N ALA A 555 20.85 -10.25 -29.82
CA ALA A 555 20.09 -11.37 -30.35
C ALA A 555 19.48 -11.07 -31.73
N GLY A 556 19.68 -11.96 -32.71
CA GLY A 556 19.00 -11.88 -34.01
C GLY A 556 17.54 -12.32 -33.96
N SER A 557 17.21 -13.20 -33.02
CA SER A 557 15.87 -13.76 -32.79
C SER A 557 15.70 -14.14 -31.33
N ILE A 558 14.54 -13.83 -30.77
CA ILE A 558 14.19 -14.18 -29.38
C ILE A 558 12.81 -14.84 -29.41
N VAL A 559 12.74 -16.07 -28.91
CA VAL A 559 11.49 -16.82 -28.77
C VAL A 559 11.26 -17.13 -27.31
N VAL A 560 10.03 -16.90 -26.84
CA VAL A 560 9.59 -17.23 -25.49
C VAL A 560 8.51 -18.29 -25.51
N THR A 561 8.61 -19.29 -24.63
CA THR A 561 7.61 -20.37 -24.50
C THR A 561 7.13 -20.48 -23.07
N PHE A 562 5.83 -20.71 -22.87
CA PHE A 562 5.22 -21.00 -21.57
C PHE A 562 4.69 -22.43 -21.57
N ALA A 563 5.39 -23.34 -20.91
CA ALA A 563 4.91 -24.69 -20.68
C ALA A 563 4.02 -24.71 -19.42
N ARG A 564 2.82 -25.27 -19.57
CA ARG A 564 1.83 -25.39 -18.49
C ARG A 564 1.87 -26.80 -17.90
N GLU A 565 2.09 -26.90 -16.60
CA GLU A 565 2.07 -28.15 -15.84
C GLU A 565 1.02 -28.04 -14.71
N ALA A 566 0.15 -29.04 -14.58
CA ALA A 566 -0.73 -29.13 -13.41
C ALA A 566 0.12 -29.45 -12.17
N ASN A 567 -0.03 -28.67 -11.09
CA ASN A 567 0.75 -28.91 -9.88
C ASN A 567 0.24 -30.18 -9.18
N LYS A 568 1.09 -31.21 -9.06
CA LYS A 568 0.69 -32.48 -8.44
C LYS A 568 0.37 -32.27 -6.96
N GLY A 569 -0.92 -32.31 -6.62
CA GLY A 569 -1.41 -32.21 -5.23
C GLY A 569 -1.93 -30.83 -4.82
N ASP A 570 -2.04 -29.87 -5.75
CA ASP A 570 -2.64 -28.56 -5.48
C ASP A 570 -3.47 -28.08 -6.69
N THR A 571 -4.44 -27.17 -6.48
CA THR A 571 -5.21 -26.57 -7.61
C THR A 571 -4.40 -25.53 -8.38
N GLY A 572 -3.18 -25.24 -7.94
CA GLY A 572 -2.25 -24.34 -8.64
C GLY A 572 -1.79 -24.90 -9.99
N ILE A 573 -1.49 -23.98 -10.91
CA ILE A 573 -0.92 -24.26 -12.22
C ILE A 573 0.52 -23.77 -12.18
N LYS A 574 1.47 -24.65 -12.48
CA LYS A 574 2.88 -24.29 -12.64
C LYS A 574 3.11 -23.90 -14.10
N TYR A 575 3.67 -22.71 -14.29
CA TYR A 575 4.17 -22.26 -15.59
C TYR A 575 5.69 -22.31 -15.57
N GLU A 576 6.24 -22.98 -16.56
CA GLU A 576 7.67 -22.98 -16.87
C GLU A 576 7.89 -22.11 -18.10
N ILE A 577 8.79 -21.15 -17.99
CA ILE A 577 9.06 -20.19 -19.03
C ILE A 577 10.51 -20.34 -19.46
N ALA A 578 10.70 -20.48 -20.76
CA ALA A 578 12.00 -20.60 -21.37
C ALA A 578 12.18 -19.52 -22.45
N LEU A 579 13.40 -19.01 -22.54
CA LEU A 579 13.85 -18.13 -23.61
C LEU A 579 14.82 -18.90 -24.51
N THR A 580 14.61 -18.76 -25.81
CA THR A 580 15.55 -19.20 -26.84
C THR A 580 16.06 -17.98 -27.58
N VAL A 581 17.37 -17.83 -27.68
CA VAL A 581 18.03 -16.76 -28.44
C VAL A 581 18.82 -17.38 -29.57
N ASP A 582 18.53 -16.97 -30.81
CA ASP A 582 19.20 -17.48 -32.01
C ASP A 582 19.20 -19.01 -32.09
N GLY A 583 18.06 -19.61 -31.74
CA GLY A 583 17.85 -21.06 -31.73
C GLY A 583 18.52 -21.81 -30.57
N SER A 584 19.27 -21.13 -29.72
CA SER A 584 19.91 -21.71 -28.53
C SER A 584 19.10 -21.40 -27.27
N ALA A 585 18.76 -22.43 -26.50
CA ALA A 585 18.14 -22.23 -25.19
C ALA A 585 19.10 -21.45 -24.29
N ILE A 586 18.61 -20.42 -23.63
CA ILE A 586 19.35 -19.83 -22.52
C ILE A 586 19.11 -20.72 -21.29
N ASP A 587 20.13 -20.99 -20.50
CA ASP A 587 20.04 -21.77 -19.24
C ASP A 587 19.10 -21.14 -18.17
N SER A 588 18.38 -20.08 -18.51
CA SER A 588 17.40 -19.41 -17.66
C SER A 588 15.99 -19.95 -17.91
N VAL A 589 15.72 -21.13 -17.37
CA VAL A 589 14.33 -21.60 -17.18
C VAL A 589 13.83 -21.08 -15.85
N TRP A 590 12.73 -20.32 -15.86
CA TRP A 590 12.08 -19.87 -14.63
C TRP A 590 10.68 -20.43 -14.51
N THR A 591 10.25 -20.66 -13.27
CA THR A 591 8.93 -21.19 -12.99
C THR A 591 8.19 -20.31 -12.00
N PHE A 592 6.87 -20.23 -12.14
CA PHE A 592 6.01 -19.79 -11.06
C PHE A 592 4.73 -20.61 -11.00
N THR A 593 4.16 -20.70 -9.80
CA THR A 593 2.90 -21.39 -9.57
C THR A 593 1.82 -20.36 -9.30
N THR A 594 0.65 -20.50 -9.92
CA THR A 594 -0.51 -19.63 -9.68
C THR A 594 -0.95 -19.72 -8.22
N PRO A 595 -1.59 -18.67 -7.68
CA PRO A 595 -2.07 -18.67 -6.31
C PRO A 595 -3.14 -19.73 -6.11
N VAL A 596 -3.28 -20.19 -4.88
CA VAL A 596 -4.24 -21.23 -4.52
C VAL A 596 -5.19 -20.67 -3.50
N ALA A 597 -6.49 -20.90 -3.72
CA ALA A 597 -7.51 -20.55 -2.73
C ALA A 597 -7.17 -21.22 -1.39
N PRO A 598 -7.37 -20.54 -0.24
CA PRO A 598 -7.27 -21.24 1.02
C PRO A 598 -8.28 -22.39 0.99
N LEU A 599 -7.80 -23.63 1.15
CA LEU A 599 -8.69 -24.78 1.28
C LEU A 599 -9.74 -24.41 2.33
N PRO A 600 -11.05 -24.56 2.05
CA PRO A 600 -12.04 -24.47 3.12
C PRO A 600 -11.50 -25.40 4.19
N LYS A 601 -11.24 -24.88 5.40
CA LYS A 601 -10.98 -25.77 6.53
C LYS A 601 -12.15 -26.73 6.47
N ALA A 602 -11.90 -28.02 6.21
CA ALA A 602 -12.94 -29.01 6.29
C ALA A 602 -13.59 -28.72 7.63
N THR A 603 -14.82 -28.21 7.61
CA THR A 603 -15.59 -28.06 8.82
C THR A 603 -15.63 -29.49 9.32
N GLU A 604 -14.76 -29.81 10.27
CA GLU A 604 -14.84 -31.02 11.04
C GLU A 604 -16.25 -30.97 11.59
N ASN A 605 -17.16 -31.65 10.89
CA ASN A 605 -18.39 -32.12 11.46
C ASN A 605 -17.92 -33.08 12.55
N GLN A 606 -17.47 -32.53 13.69
CA GLN A 606 -17.34 -33.30 14.91
C GLN A 606 -18.75 -33.84 15.14
N PRO A 607 -18.96 -35.16 15.08
CA PRO A 607 -20.24 -35.74 15.44
C PRO A 607 -20.40 -35.55 16.94
N ASN A 608 -20.89 -34.37 17.34
CA ASN A 608 -21.20 -34.04 18.71
C ASN A 608 -22.59 -34.61 19.03
N SER A 609 -22.70 -35.93 18.96
CA SER A 609 -23.79 -36.68 19.57
C SER A 609 -23.17 -37.56 20.65
N LYS A 610 -22.85 -36.96 21.80
CA LYS A 610 -22.91 -37.72 23.04
C LYS A 610 -24.37 -38.13 23.21
N PRO A 611 -24.70 -39.44 23.26
CA PRO A 611 -26.06 -39.85 23.57
C PRO A 611 -26.41 -39.36 24.98
N ALA A 612 -27.56 -38.69 25.12
CA ALA A 612 -28.11 -38.36 26.42
C ALA A 612 -28.31 -39.66 27.22
N LYS A 613 -27.79 -39.69 28.45
CA LYS A 613 -28.09 -40.71 29.45
C LYS A 613 -29.12 -40.19 30.43
#